data_AF-A0A7C3LFG7-F1
#
_entry.id   AF-A0A7C3LFG7-F1
#
_cell.length_a   1.000
_cell.length_b   1.000
_cell.length_c   1.000
_cell.angle_alpha   90.00
_cell.angle_beta   90.00
_cell.angle_gamma   90.00
#
_symmetry.space_group_name_H-M   'P 1'
#
loop_
_entity.id
_entity.type
_entity.pdbx_description
1 polymer ?
#
loop_
_entity_poly.entity_id
_entity_poly.type
_entity_poly.pdbx_seq_one_letter_code
_entity_poly.pdbx_strand_id
1 'polypeptide(L)' 'MKNHPVADYRLRVGNYRVLFDVNWETREILILKVGHRREVY' A
#
# COMPACT_ATOMS: atom_id res chain seq x y z
N MET A 1 17.07 4.31 0.22
CA MET A 1 16.01 5.32 0.48
C MET A 1 14.65 4.61 0.46
N LYS A 2 14.14 4.14 1.61
CA LYS A 2 12.76 3.66 1.72
C LYS A 2 11.83 4.88 1.79
N ASN A 3 11.32 5.31 0.65
CA ASN A 3 10.43 6.48 0.57
C ASN A 3 9.00 6.10 0.99
N HIS A 4 8.77 5.94 2.30
CA HIS A 4 7.58 6.37 3.05
C HIS A 4 7.46 5.61 4.39
N PRO A 5 6.97 6.25 5.47
CA PRO A 5 6.85 5.63 6.79
C PRO A 5 5.77 4.53 6.93
N VAL A 6 4.99 4.21 5.89
CA VAL A 6 3.80 3.34 6.02
C VAL A 6 3.79 2.14 5.06
N ALA A 7 4.18 2.30 3.79
CA ALA A 7 4.20 1.21 2.81
C ALA A 7 5.10 1.54 1.62
N ASP A 8 5.70 0.51 1.02
CA ASP A 8 6.57 0.61 -0.16
C ASP A 8 5.76 0.80 -1.46
N TYR A 9 4.53 0.27 -1.54
CA TYR A 9 3.66 0.38 -2.72
C TYR A 9 2.28 0.98 -2.40
N ARG A 10 1.69 1.65 -3.40
CA ARG A 10 0.36 2.26 -3.32
C ARG A 10 -0.43 2.05 -4.60
N LEU A 11 -1.53 1.31 -4.52
CA LEU A 11 -2.44 1.08 -5.66
C LEU A 11 -3.63 2.06 -5.61
N ARG A 12 -3.98 2.62 -6.77
CA ARG A 12 -5.20 3.42 -6.98
C ARG A 12 -6.33 2.52 -7.45
N VAL A 13 -7.44 2.52 -6.72
CA VAL A 13 -8.68 1.84 -7.16
C VAL A 13 -9.82 2.85 -7.07
N GLY A 14 -10.03 3.60 -8.15
CA GLY A 14 -10.98 4.72 -8.18
C GLY A 14 -10.68 5.75 -7.09
N ASN A 15 -11.58 5.84 -6.11
CA ASN A 15 -11.47 6.72 -4.94
C ASN A 15 -10.82 6.06 -3.72
N TYR A 16 -10.40 4.80 -3.79
CA TYR A 16 -9.72 4.09 -2.72
C TYR A 16 -8.22 3.98 -2.97
N ARG A 17 -7.46 3.85 -1.88
CA ARG A 17 -6.03 3.60 -1.87
C ARG A 17 -5.74 2.35 -1.07
N VAL A 18 -4.93 1.48 -1.66
CA VAL A 18 -4.41 0.27 -1.04
C VAL A 18 -2.92 0.49 -0.80
N LEU A 19 -2.52 0.45 0.46
CA LEU A 19 -1.12 0.47 0.88
C LEU A 19 -0.69 -0.98 1.10
N PHE A 20 0.38 -1.40 0.43
CA PHE A 20 0.86 -2.78 0.52
C PHE A 20 2.37 -2.89 0.30
N ASP A 21 2.93 -3.98 0.81
CA ASP A 21 4.31 -4.38 0.59
C ASP A 21 4.36 -5.70 -0.19
N VAL A 22 5.45 -5.93 -0.92
CA VAL A 22 5.67 -7.17 -1.67
C VAL A 22 6.88 -7.88 -1.10
N ASN A 23 6.68 -9.11 -0.61
CA ASN A 23 7.76 -10.01 -0.27
C ASN A 23 8.05 -10.89 -1.48
N TRP A 24 9.14 -10.58 -2.18
CA TRP A 24 9.55 -11.31 -3.38
C TRP A 24 10.10 -12.71 -3.09
N GLU A 25 10.66 -12.93 -1.90
CA GLU A 25 11.22 -14.23 -1.51
C GLU A 25 10.10 -15.25 -1.27
N THR A 26 9.05 -14.83 -0.56
CA THR A 26 7.89 -15.70 -0.26
C THR A 26 6.78 -15.60 -1.31
N ARG A 27 6.88 -14.67 -2.26
CA ARG A 27 5.86 -14.35 -3.27
C ARG A 27 4.52 -13.91 -2.65
N GLU A 28 4.60 -13.10 -1.61
CA GLU A 28 3.45 -12.62 -0.87
C GLU A 28 3.22 -11.12 -1.09
N ILE A 29 1.95 -10.72 -1.04
CA ILE A 29 1.54 -9.33 -1.04
C ILE A 29 0.87 -9.07 0.31
N LEU A 30 1.48 -8.21 1.13
CA LEU A 30 0.96 -7.84 2.44
C LEU A 30 0.16 -6.54 2.32
N ILE A 31 -1.16 -6.63 2.51
CA ILE A 31 -2.03 -5.46 2.54
C ILE A 31 -1.98 -4.82 3.93
N LEU A 32 -1.48 -3.59 4.00
CA LEU A 32 -1.30 -2.86 5.25
C LEU A 32 -2.52 -1.99 5.58
N LYS A 33 -3.10 -1.34 4.58
CA LYS A 33 -4.30 -0.52 4.73
C LYS A 33 -5.08 -0.44 3.43
N VAL A 34 -6.41 -0.47 3.54
CA VAL A 34 -7.33 -0.07 2.47
C VAL A 34 -8.18 1.07 3.03
N GLY A 35 -8.23 2.19 2.33
CA GLY A 35 -9.02 3.34 2.77
C GLY A 35 -9.45 4.23 1.63
N HIS A 36 -10.47 5.05 1.87
CA HIS A 36 -10.90 6.04 0.90
C HIS A 36 -9.83 7.13 0.74
N ARG A 37 -9.78 7.83 -0.40
CA ARG A 37 -8.75 8.85 -0.71
C ARG A 37 -8.65 9.95 0.36
N ARG A 38 -9.73 10.18 1.12
CA ARG A 38 -9.80 11.19 2.18
C ARG A 38 -9.27 10.71 3.53
N GLU A 39 -9.00 9.41 3.67
CA GLU A 39 -8.57 8.74 4.92
C GLU A 39 -7.12 8.23 4.85
N VAL A 40 -6.55 8.22 3.65
CA VAL A 40 -5.19 7.72 3.36
C VAL A 40 -4.20 8.85 3.08
N TYR A 41 -4.70 10.00 2.60
CA TYR A 41 -4.00 11.29 2.70
C TYR A 41 -4.47 12.00 3.96
#